data_AF-A0AAP2XSM4-F1
#
_entry.id   AF-A0AAP2XSM4-F1
#
_cell.length_a   1.000
_cell.length_b   1.000
_cell.length_c   1.000
_cell.angle_alpha   90.00
_cell.angle_beta   90.00
_cell.angle_gamma   90.00
#
_symmetry.space_group_name_H-M   'P 1'
#
loop_
_entity.id
_entity.type
_entity.pdbx_description
1 polymer ?
#
loop_
_entity_poly.entity_id
_entity_poly.type
_entity_poly.pdbx_seq_one_letter_code
_entity_poly.pdbx_strand_id
1 'polypeptide(L)'
;MMKKIQQLSTSVKALLAIGGISVLAGGGVIITNAMEADSRIDADKAKEIALQDAGVKATAAQFEKAALEKDDGQSVYEVKFHTDEHAYEYTITAKDGHILDRDVDTWKQGPAADTSPISLQDAKNRMLKNAGLKERDGTFLKASLNKEDAQEIYELKFKTAQKTYEYKLLAKDGTILEKDMETNAASGSEPENNKGNSTASQQLISKADARSRALQDAGVSAKAATFTKTKLDYENGRQVYEIEFVTATMEYDYELDAESGAVRERKSERLEIQNQEQSKPSASYIGVDRAKSTALSHAGLQAGSVTFTKAKLENDDGMSVYEIEFRKGSTEYEYSIDAYKGTILEWDKETDHD
;
A
#
# COMPACT_ATOMS: atom_id res chain seq x y z
N MET A 1 28.25 57.93 -18.78
CA MET A 1 27.48 57.83 -17.52
C MET A 1 26.52 56.68 -17.66
N MET A 2 26.87 55.52 -17.10
CA MET A 2 26.03 54.33 -16.93
C MET A 2 26.85 53.35 -16.08
N LYS A 3 26.53 53.20 -14.80
CA LYS A 3 27.08 52.13 -13.96
C LYS A 3 26.00 51.05 -13.84
N LYS A 4 26.21 49.95 -14.57
CA LYS A 4 25.61 48.65 -14.26
C LYS A 4 26.17 48.20 -12.92
N ILE A 5 25.31 48.00 -11.93
CA ILE A 5 25.65 47.25 -10.73
C ILE A 5 25.01 45.87 -10.92
N GLN A 6 25.83 44.89 -11.27
CA GLN A 6 25.54 43.49 -10.96
C GLN A 6 25.59 43.36 -9.44
N GLN A 7 24.53 42.83 -8.82
CA GLN A 7 24.67 42.17 -7.53
C GLN A 7 24.60 40.66 -7.75
N LEU A 8 25.61 40.02 -7.15
CA LEU A 8 25.91 38.61 -7.18
C LEU A 8 24.92 37.83 -6.33
N SER A 9 24.45 36.69 -6.87
CA SER A 9 23.85 35.61 -6.10
C SER A 9 24.84 35.14 -5.04
N THR A 10 24.44 35.15 -3.77
CA THR A 10 25.15 34.41 -2.72
C THR A 10 24.14 33.57 -1.97
N SER A 11 24.16 32.28 -2.27
CA SER A 11 23.46 31.24 -1.51
C SER A 11 24.04 31.16 -0.09
N VAL A 12 23.20 31.19 0.94
CA VAL A 12 23.56 30.72 2.28
C VAL A 12 22.52 29.72 2.75
N LYS A 13 22.96 28.47 2.86
CA LYS A 13 22.31 27.38 3.60
C LYS A 13 22.46 27.64 5.10
N ALA A 14 21.39 27.49 5.87
CA ALA A 14 21.34 27.15 7.29
C ALA A 14 19.85 27.22 7.73
N LEU A 15 19.26 26.39 8.58
CA LEU A 15 19.65 25.18 9.30
C LEU A 15 18.29 24.61 9.79
N LEU A 16 18.08 23.30 9.71
CA LEU A 16 16.92 22.63 10.32
C LEU A 16 16.96 22.83 11.84
N ALA A 17 15.88 23.36 12.42
CA ALA A 17 15.55 23.16 13.82
C ALA A 17 14.10 22.64 13.90
N ILE A 18 13.99 21.31 13.98
CA ILE A 18 12.79 20.61 14.42
C ILE A 18 12.72 20.80 15.94
N GLY A 19 11.57 21.22 16.47
CA GLY A 19 11.35 21.33 17.90
C GLY A 19 9.92 21.72 18.21
N GLY A 20 9.02 20.74 18.18
CA GLY A 20 7.68 20.89 18.72
C GLY A 20 7.68 20.99 20.25
N ILE A 21 6.62 21.64 20.75
CA ILE A 21 5.98 21.49 22.07
C ILE A 21 6.77 22.00 23.29
N SER A 22 6.26 23.07 23.88
CA SER A 22 6.08 23.11 25.34
C SER A 22 4.75 23.79 25.70
N VAL A 23 3.85 22.97 26.26
CA VAL A 23 2.72 23.41 27.08
C VAL A 23 3.27 23.74 28.46
N LEU A 24 3.00 24.94 29.00
CA LEU A 24 2.95 25.13 30.45
C LEU A 24 1.85 26.13 30.83
N ALA A 25 0.96 25.63 31.68
CA ALA A 25 -0.14 26.32 32.31
C ALA A 25 0.34 27.18 33.50
N GLY A 26 -0.34 28.32 33.71
CA GLY A 26 -0.77 28.83 35.03
C GLY A 26 0.27 29.34 36.05
N GLY A 27 -0.04 30.50 36.64
CA GLY A 27 0.37 30.88 38.01
C GLY A 27 1.52 31.89 38.10
N GLY A 28 1.22 33.09 38.60
CA GLY A 28 2.17 34.19 38.73
C GLY A 28 3.06 34.16 40.00
N VAL A 29 4.01 35.09 40.06
CA VAL A 29 4.20 36.14 41.09
C VAL A 29 5.41 37.01 40.69
N ILE A 30 5.24 38.32 40.89
CA ILE A 30 6.07 39.49 40.52
C ILE A 30 7.39 39.55 41.31
N ILE A 31 8.50 39.98 40.68
CA ILE A 31 9.46 40.90 41.33
C ILE A 31 9.96 41.95 40.33
N THR A 32 9.97 43.19 40.83
CA THR A 32 10.05 44.51 40.21
C THR A 32 11.40 44.89 39.61
N ASN A 33 11.37 45.54 38.45
CA ASN A 33 12.15 46.75 38.15
C ASN A 33 11.45 47.50 37.00
N ALA A 34 11.30 48.81 37.14
CA ALA A 34 10.63 49.68 36.18
C ALA A 34 11.29 49.56 34.79
N MET A 35 10.62 48.86 33.89
CA MET A 35 10.81 48.93 32.45
C MET A 35 9.51 49.48 31.90
N GLU A 36 9.60 50.49 31.05
CA GLU A 36 8.46 51.16 30.42
C GLU A 36 7.40 50.14 30.00
N ALA A 37 6.13 50.40 30.33
CA ALA A 37 5.03 49.59 29.83
C ALA A 37 5.18 49.55 28.33
N ASP A 38 5.63 48.41 27.84
CA ASP A 38 5.99 48.23 26.45
C ASP A 38 4.70 48.27 25.66
N SER A 39 4.32 49.47 25.21
CA SER A 39 3.08 49.73 24.46
C SER A 39 3.04 49.06 23.09
N ARG A 40 4.03 48.19 22.81
CA ARG A 40 4.12 47.44 21.57
C ARG A 40 2.98 46.42 21.47
N ILE A 41 2.43 46.29 20.28
CA ILE A 41 1.56 45.19 19.91
C ILE A 41 2.33 43.87 19.99
N ASP A 42 1.63 42.76 20.23
CA ASP A 42 2.21 41.42 20.17
C ASP A 42 1.98 40.75 18.80
N ALA A 43 2.54 39.55 18.61
CA ALA A 43 2.47 38.83 17.35
C ALA A 43 1.03 38.43 16.98
N ASP A 44 0.16 38.14 17.95
CA ASP A 44 -1.23 37.76 17.67
C ASP A 44 -2.05 38.98 17.25
N LYS A 45 -1.78 40.15 17.85
CA LYS A 45 -2.35 41.41 17.39
C LYS A 45 -1.87 41.80 15.99
N ALA A 46 -0.59 41.56 15.67
CA ALA A 46 -0.07 41.77 14.32
C ALA A 46 -0.76 40.87 13.28
N LYS A 47 -1.00 39.58 13.61
CA LYS A 47 -1.78 38.66 12.75
C LYS A 47 -3.22 39.15 12.55
N GLU A 48 -3.89 39.60 13.60
CA GLU A 48 -5.25 40.13 13.52
C GLU A 48 -5.32 41.35 12.59
N ILE A 49 -4.36 42.28 12.72
CA ILE A 49 -4.26 43.46 11.85
C ILE A 49 -4.05 43.04 10.38
N ALA A 50 -3.13 42.10 10.11
CA ALA A 50 -2.87 41.61 8.76
C ALA A 50 -4.11 40.93 8.13
N LEU A 51 -4.83 40.10 8.89
CA LEU A 51 -6.06 39.45 8.43
C LEU A 51 -7.19 40.44 8.17
N GLN A 52 -7.35 41.43 9.06
CA GLN A 52 -8.37 42.46 8.93
C GLN A 52 -8.12 43.33 7.71
N ASP A 53 -6.87 43.73 7.44
CA ASP A 53 -6.51 44.50 6.25
C ASP A 53 -6.70 43.68 4.96
N ALA A 54 -6.31 42.40 4.98
CA ALA A 54 -6.48 41.49 3.84
C ALA A 54 -7.96 41.13 3.58
N GLY A 55 -8.87 41.39 4.52
CA GLY A 55 -10.26 40.93 4.45
C GLY A 55 -10.40 39.41 4.56
N VAL A 56 -9.41 38.72 5.15
CA VAL A 56 -9.33 37.27 5.24
C VAL A 56 -9.81 36.81 6.61
N LYS A 57 -10.67 35.78 6.64
CA LYS A 57 -11.06 35.14 7.91
C LYS A 57 -9.88 34.35 8.46
N ALA A 58 -9.64 34.40 9.77
CA ALA A 58 -8.57 33.64 10.41
C ALA A 58 -8.57 32.13 10.07
N THR A 59 -9.76 31.54 9.88
CA THR A 59 -9.91 30.12 9.49
C THR A 59 -9.51 29.81 8.05
N ALA A 60 -9.37 30.83 7.20
CA ALA A 60 -8.97 30.70 5.79
C ALA A 60 -7.49 31.05 5.58
N ALA A 61 -6.79 31.46 6.63
CA ALA A 61 -5.39 31.86 6.58
C ALA A 61 -4.48 30.78 7.17
N GLN A 62 -3.42 30.45 6.44
CA GLN A 62 -2.33 29.58 6.90
C GLN A 62 -1.09 30.46 7.09
N PHE A 63 -0.68 30.67 8.33
CA PHE A 63 0.46 31.52 8.66
C PHE A 63 1.78 30.78 8.49
N GLU A 64 2.69 31.36 7.71
CA GLU A 64 4.07 30.91 7.55
C GLU A 64 5.01 31.62 8.53
N LYS A 65 4.73 32.89 8.85
CA LYS A 65 5.57 33.73 9.72
C LYS A 65 4.73 34.77 10.48
N ALA A 66 5.13 35.04 11.71
CA ALA A 66 4.69 36.19 12.50
C ALA A 66 5.75 36.50 13.56
N ALA A 67 6.81 37.20 13.15
CA ALA A 67 8.01 37.38 13.97
C ALA A 67 8.35 38.87 14.15
N LEU A 68 8.82 39.21 15.35
CA LEU A 68 9.34 40.55 15.64
C LEU A 68 10.76 40.68 15.08
N GLU A 69 10.96 41.65 14.19
CA GLU A 69 12.22 41.97 13.54
C GLU A 69 12.65 43.42 13.82
N LYS A 70 13.90 43.73 13.47
CA LYS A 70 14.44 45.09 13.51
C LYS A 70 14.76 45.55 12.09
N ASP A 71 14.00 46.51 11.60
CA ASP A 71 14.22 47.15 10.30
C ASP A 71 14.63 48.61 10.53
N ASP A 72 15.82 48.99 10.03
CA ASP A 72 16.46 50.30 10.26
C ASP A 72 16.45 50.81 11.73
N GLY A 73 16.49 49.88 12.70
CA GLY A 73 16.48 50.17 14.14
C GLY A 73 15.08 50.33 14.75
N GLN A 74 14.02 50.29 13.94
CA GLN A 74 12.62 50.23 14.38
C GLN A 74 12.19 48.76 14.58
N SER A 75 11.43 48.48 15.64
CA SER A 75 10.85 47.15 15.86
C SER A 75 9.58 46.99 15.01
N VAL A 76 9.53 45.96 14.17
CA VAL A 76 8.42 45.65 13.27
C VAL A 76 8.05 44.18 13.35
N TYR A 77 6.82 43.81 13.01
CA TYR A 77 6.39 42.43 12.82
C TYR A 77 6.34 42.13 11.32
N GLU A 78 7.04 41.08 10.91
CA GLU A 78 6.87 40.47 9.59
C GLU A 78 5.84 39.34 9.71
N VAL A 79 4.71 39.50 9.04
CA VAL A 79 3.59 38.54 9.03
C VAL A 79 3.41 38.00 7.63
N LYS A 80 3.58 36.69 7.46
CA LYS A 80 3.38 35.96 6.20
C LYS A 80 2.29 34.94 6.38
N PHE A 81 1.30 34.96 5.50
CA PHE A 81 0.27 33.94 5.45
C PHE A 81 -0.26 33.79 4.03
N HIS A 82 -0.88 32.65 3.76
CA HIS A 82 -1.55 32.42 2.49
C HIS A 82 -2.97 31.91 2.68
N THR A 83 -3.76 32.11 1.63
CA THR A 83 -5.08 31.51 1.42
C THR A 83 -4.95 30.50 0.27
N ASP A 84 -6.06 29.94 -0.20
CA ASP A 84 -6.06 29.07 -1.37
C ASP A 84 -5.67 29.80 -2.67
N GLU A 85 -5.81 31.13 -2.72
CA GLU A 85 -5.67 31.93 -3.95
C GLU A 85 -4.55 32.99 -3.89
N HIS A 86 -4.18 33.46 -2.71
CA HIS A 86 -3.27 34.60 -2.52
C HIS A 86 -2.31 34.35 -1.36
N ALA A 87 -1.07 34.81 -1.51
CA ALA A 87 -0.11 34.94 -0.41
C ALA A 87 0.05 36.41 -0.04
N TYR A 88 0.27 36.64 1.25
CA TYR A 88 0.30 37.94 1.86
C TYR A 88 1.56 38.07 2.70
N GLU A 89 2.29 39.16 2.51
CA GLU A 89 3.40 39.58 3.34
C GLU A 89 3.12 40.98 3.87
N TYR A 90 3.21 41.15 5.18
CA TYR A 90 2.97 42.41 5.87
C TYR A 90 4.15 42.77 6.75
N THR A 91 4.54 44.04 6.72
CA THR A 91 5.45 44.65 7.70
C THR A 91 4.64 45.62 8.56
N ILE A 92 4.57 45.39 9.87
CA ILE A 92 3.70 46.12 10.80
C ILE A 92 4.53 46.72 11.92
N THR A 93 4.39 48.00 12.25
CA THR A 93 5.11 48.61 13.37
C THR A 93 4.76 47.91 14.69
N ALA A 94 5.78 47.52 15.46
CA ALA A 94 5.52 46.94 16.77
C ALA A 94 4.96 47.97 17.74
N LYS A 95 5.27 49.27 17.58
CA LYS A 95 4.84 50.34 18.51
C LYS A 95 3.33 50.55 18.57
N ASP A 96 2.65 50.48 17.44
CA ASP A 96 1.26 50.94 17.31
C ASP A 96 0.44 50.17 16.25
N GLY A 97 1.03 49.19 15.56
CA GLY A 97 0.31 48.33 14.63
C GLY A 97 0.04 48.95 13.25
N HIS A 98 0.74 50.02 12.89
CA HIS A 98 0.66 50.60 11.55
C HIS A 98 1.30 49.68 10.52
N ILE A 99 0.58 49.39 9.43
CA ILE A 99 1.11 48.64 8.30
C ILE A 99 2.06 49.57 7.53
N LEU A 100 3.35 49.21 7.50
CA LEU A 100 4.39 49.91 6.75
C LEU A 100 4.47 49.43 5.31
N ASP A 101 4.31 48.13 5.10
CA ASP A 101 4.37 47.51 3.79
C ASP A 101 3.41 46.31 3.71
N ARG A 102 2.92 46.08 2.50
CA ARG A 102 2.06 44.95 2.17
C ARG A 102 2.31 44.50 0.74
N ASP A 103 2.69 43.24 0.59
CA ASP A 103 2.74 42.56 -0.69
C ASP A 103 1.65 41.47 -0.77
N VAL A 104 1.00 41.37 -1.93
CA VAL A 104 -0.06 40.39 -2.20
C VAL A 104 0.18 39.78 -3.57
N ASP A 105 0.56 38.52 -3.58
CA ASP A 105 0.81 37.75 -4.80
C ASP A 105 -0.30 36.73 -5.03
N THR A 106 -0.68 36.54 -6.30
CA THR A 106 -1.56 35.42 -6.68
C THR A 106 -0.82 34.12 -6.43
N TRP A 107 -1.27 33.36 -5.44
CA TRP A 107 -0.65 32.12 -5.02
C TRP A 107 -0.98 31.01 -6.02
N LYS A 108 -0.08 30.78 -6.97
CA LYS A 108 -0.06 29.50 -7.68
C LYS A 108 0.66 28.51 -6.80
N GLN A 109 -0.07 27.57 -6.19
CA GLN A 109 0.53 26.46 -5.45
C GLN A 109 1.69 25.84 -6.27
N GLY A 110 2.92 26.12 -5.86
CA GLY A 110 3.96 25.09 -5.82
C GLY A 110 3.72 24.30 -4.53
N PRO A 111 3.82 22.97 -4.53
CA PRO A 111 3.43 22.19 -3.36
C PRO A 111 4.34 22.55 -2.18
N ALA A 112 3.82 23.29 -1.20
CA ALA A 112 4.36 23.30 0.14
C ALA A 112 4.09 21.90 0.72
N ALA A 113 5.15 21.17 1.06
CA ALA A 113 5.06 19.84 1.61
C ALA A 113 4.48 19.92 3.03
N ASP A 114 3.16 19.94 3.12
CA ASP A 114 2.48 19.33 4.25
C ASP A 114 2.99 17.89 4.34
N THR A 115 3.81 17.61 5.35
CA THR A 115 4.33 16.26 5.58
C THR A 115 3.31 15.38 6.29
N SER A 116 2.14 15.93 6.68
CA SER A 116 1.06 15.11 7.21
C SER A 116 0.49 14.22 6.11
N PRO A 117 0.25 12.94 6.42
CA PRO A 117 -0.41 12.06 5.47
C PRO A 117 -1.76 12.62 5.02
N ILE A 118 -2.05 12.54 3.73
CA ILE A 118 -3.37 12.81 3.17
C ILE A 118 -4.42 11.93 3.88
N SER A 119 -5.65 12.42 4.01
CA SER A 119 -6.69 11.62 4.68
C SER A 119 -7.11 10.41 3.83
N LEU A 120 -7.70 9.39 4.47
CA LEU A 120 -8.29 8.25 3.74
C LEU A 120 -9.36 8.72 2.74
N GLN A 121 -10.14 9.75 3.08
CA GLN A 121 -11.15 10.29 2.18
C GLN A 121 -10.51 10.96 0.96
N ASP A 122 -9.39 11.67 1.14
CA ASP A 122 -8.63 12.24 0.03
C ASP A 122 -8.01 11.17 -0.86
N ALA A 123 -7.52 10.08 -0.27
CA ALA A 123 -7.01 8.93 -1.02
C ALA A 123 -8.11 8.28 -1.87
N LYS A 124 -9.32 8.07 -1.30
CA LYS A 124 -10.50 7.59 -2.04
C LYS A 124 -10.87 8.54 -3.18
N ASN A 125 -10.93 9.84 -2.91
CA ASN A 125 -11.26 10.85 -3.93
C ASN A 125 -10.22 10.86 -5.06
N ARG A 126 -8.93 10.73 -4.74
CA ARG A 126 -7.84 10.64 -5.73
C ARG A 126 -7.94 9.37 -6.57
N MET A 127 -8.20 8.22 -5.96
CA MET A 127 -8.45 6.96 -6.67
C MET A 127 -9.62 7.12 -7.65
N LEU A 128 -10.79 7.57 -7.17
CA LEU A 128 -11.99 7.72 -7.99
C LEU A 128 -11.76 8.72 -9.13
N LYS A 129 -11.14 9.87 -8.84
CA LYS A 129 -10.77 10.87 -9.86
C LYS A 129 -9.81 10.30 -10.90
N ASN A 130 -8.80 9.55 -10.48
CA ASN A 130 -7.83 8.92 -11.38
C ASN A 130 -8.49 7.85 -12.26
N ALA A 131 -9.42 7.08 -11.70
CA ALA A 131 -10.18 6.05 -12.41
C ALA A 131 -11.31 6.61 -13.30
N GLY A 132 -11.61 7.91 -13.23
CA GLY A 132 -12.73 8.53 -13.92
C GLY A 132 -14.10 8.13 -13.35
N LEU A 133 -14.15 7.75 -12.07
CA LEU A 133 -15.32 7.24 -11.37
C LEU A 133 -15.87 8.24 -10.36
N LYS A 134 -17.12 8.04 -9.97
CA LYS A 134 -17.77 8.67 -8.83
C LYS A 134 -18.02 7.61 -7.76
N GLU A 135 -18.11 8.03 -6.51
CA GLU A 135 -18.38 7.11 -5.39
C GLU A 135 -19.68 6.31 -5.57
N ARG A 136 -20.67 6.88 -6.25
CA ARG A 136 -21.95 6.23 -6.59
C ARG A 136 -21.85 5.11 -7.65
N ASP A 137 -20.73 5.00 -8.36
CA ASP A 137 -20.57 4.06 -9.48
C ASP A 137 -20.20 2.64 -9.00
N GLY A 138 -20.01 2.46 -7.69
CA GLY A 138 -19.55 1.21 -7.11
C GLY A 138 -19.46 1.26 -5.59
N THR A 139 -18.73 0.32 -5.03
CA THR A 139 -18.51 0.19 -3.59
C THR A 139 -17.04 -0.06 -3.28
N PHE A 140 -16.54 0.53 -2.19
CA PHE A 140 -15.22 0.18 -1.67
C PHE A 140 -15.29 -1.20 -0.97
N LEU A 141 -14.53 -2.16 -1.49
CA LEU A 141 -14.32 -3.47 -0.88
C LEU A 141 -13.18 -3.47 0.14
N LYS A 142 -12.18 -2.61 -0.07
CA LYS A 142 -11.03 -2.43 0.83
C LYS A 142 -10.67 -0.95 0.92
N ALA A 143 -10.35 -0.51 2.13
CA ALA A 143 -9.86 0.83 2.42
C ALA A 143 -9.03 0.76 3.72
N SER A 144 -7.77 0.37 3.60
CA SER A 144 -6.86 0.18 4.73
C SER A 144 -5.62 1.06 4.63
N LEU A 145 -5.04 1.39 5.78
CA LEU A 145 -3.73 2.04 5.89
C LEU A 145 -2.75 1.00 6.44
N ASN A 146 -1.73 0.69 5.66
CA ASN A 146 -0.69 -0.28 6.00
C ASN A 146 0.67 0.42 6.08
N LYS A 147 1.62 -0.18 6.79
CA LYS A 147 3.00 0.31 6.86
C LYS A 147 3.91 -0.68 6.12
N GLU A 148 4.48 -0.28 4.99
CA GLU A 148 5.43 -1.05 4.19
C GLU A 148 6.77 -0.27 4.18
N ASP A 149 7.90 -0.90 4.55
CA ASP A 149 9.24 -0.26 4.58
C ASP A 149 9.31 1.13 5.27
N ALA A 150 8.61 1.25 6.41
CA ALA A 150 8.44 2.48 7.18
C ALA A 150 7.64 3.61 6.49
N GLN A 151 7.06 3.36 5.32
CA GLN A 151 6.11 4.24 4.64
C GLN A 151 4.68 3.84 4.95
N GLU A 152 3.81 4.82 5.20
CA GLU A 152 2.38 4.59 5.33
C GLU A 152 1.73 4.60 3.94
N ILE A 153 0.98 3.54 3.60
CA ILE A 153 0.38 3.31 2.29
C ILE A 153 -1.12 3.02 2.45
N TYR A 154 -1.93 3.74 1.70
CA TYR A 154 -3.35 3.42 1.52
C TYR A 154 -3.50 2.33 0.48
N GLU A 155 -4.19 1.25 0.85
CA GLU A 155 -4.62 0.20 -0.07
C GLU A 155 -6.14 0.27 -0.24
N LEU A 156 -6.57 0.57 -1.46
CA LEU A 156 -7.96 0.82 -1.80
C LEU A 156 -8.43 -0.14 -2.88
N LYS A 157 -9.57 -0.79 -2.66
CA LYS A 157 -10.24 -1.65 -3.66
C LYS A 157 -11.66 -1.17 -3.88
N PHE A 158 -12.00 -0.80 -5.11
CA PHE A 158 -13.31 -0.27 -5.48
C PHE A 158 -13.93 -1.13 -6.59
N LYS A 159 -15.13 -1.63 -6.36
CA LYS A 159 -15.85 -2.49 -7.30
C LYS A 159 -17.03 -1.75 -7.90
N THR A 160 -17.02 -1.62 -9.22
CA THR A 160 -18.17 -1.21 -10.03
C THR A 160 -18.95 -2.44 -10.51
N ALA A 161 -20.02 -2.26 -11.28
CA ALA A 161 -20.71 -3.38 -11.91
C ALA A 161 -19.78 -4.20 -12.84
N GLN A 162 -18.93 -3.52 -13.63
CA GLN A 162 -18.15 -4.15 -14.70
C GLN A 162 -16.69 -4.40 -14.36
N LYS A 163 -16.14 -3.67 -13.38
CA LYS A 163 -14.71 -3.64 -13.10
C LYS A 163 -14.42 -3.52 -11.62
N THR A 164 -13.30 -4.10 -11.19
CA THR A 164 -12.71 -3.87 -9.88
C THR A 164 -11.40 -3.13 -10.06
N TYR A 165 -11.19 -2.10 -9.26
CA TYR A 165 -10.05 -1.20 -9.27
C TYR A 165 -9.29 -1.39 -7.98
N GLU A 166 -7.97 -1.50 -8.03
CA GLU A 166 -7.10 -1.66 -6.88
C GLU A 166 -5.96 -0.63 -6.96
N TYR A 167 -5.79 0.17 -5.91
CA TYR A 167 -4.84 1.26 -5.88
C TYR A 167 -4.03 1.22 -4.58
N LYS A 168 -2.71 1.38 -4.68
CA LYS A 168 -1.84 1.74 -3.56
C LYS A 168 -1.43 3.20 -3.69
N LEU A 169 -1.63 4.00 -2.65
CA LEU A 169 -1.24 5.40 -2.60
C LEU A 169 -0.34 5.66 -1.40
N LEU A 170 0.75 6.40 -1.58
CA LEU A 170 1.58 6.87 -0.48
C LEU A 170 0.73 7.81 0.39
N ALA A 171 0.61 7.51 1.68
CA ALA A 171 -0.19 8.33 2.58
C ALA A 171 0.40 9.74 2.70
N LYS A 172 1.73 9.90 2.66
CA LYS A 172 2.42 11.19 2.75
C LYS A 172 1.85 12.29 1.84
N ASP A 173 1.53 11.97 0.59
CA ASP A 173 1.17 12.97 -0.43
C ASP A 173 0.09 12.52 -1.43
N GLY A 174 -0.38 11.28 -1.29
CA GLY A 174 -1.33 10.66 -2.21
C GLY A 174 -0.75 10.27 -3.56
N THR A 175 0.58 10.14 -3.67
CA THR A 175 1.24 9.58 -4.86
C THR A 175 0.69 8.18 -5.11
N ILE A 176 0.21 7.92 -6.32
CA ILE A 176 -0.24 6.58 -6.71
C ILE A 176 1.02 5.74 -6.95
N LEU A 177 1.24 4.75 -6.08
CA LEU A 177 2.36 3.82 -6.15
C LEU A 177 2.02 2.65 -7.07
N GLU A 178 0.80 2.12 -6.94
CA GLU A 178 0.29 1.04 -7.77
C GLU A 178 -1.15 1.36 -8.17
N LYS A 179 -1.51 1.03 -9.41
CA LYS A 179 -2.90 1.00 -9.86
C LYS A 179 -3.13 -0.21 -10.72
N ASP A 180 -4.28 -0.82 -10.55
CA ASP A 180 -4.71 -1.98 -11.29
C ASP A 180 -6.21 -1.94 -11.52
N MET A 181 -6.64 -2.51 -12.63
CA MET A 181 -8.03 -2.54 -13.06
C MET A 181 -8.32 -3.87 -13.74
N GLU A 182 -9.29 -4.58 -13.21
CA GLU A 182 -9.72 -5.87 -13.71
C GLU A 182 -11.19 -5.79 -14.13
N THR A 183 -11.55 -6.42 -15.23
CA THR A 183 -12.97 -6.62 -15.58
C THR A 183 -13.57 -7.67 -14.66
N ASN A 184 -14.68 -7.34 -14.00
CA ASN A 184 -15.47 -8.32 -13.29
C ASN A 184 -15.98 -9.32 -14.33
N ALA A 185 -15.49 -10.56 -14.28
CA ALA A 185 -16.00 -11.61 -15.15
C ALA A 185 -17.53 -11.71 -14.97
N ALA A 186 -18.28 -11.41 -16.03
CA ALA A 186 -19.66 -11.83 -16.10
C ALA A 186 -19.65 -13.37 -16.04
N SER A 187 -20.45 -13.95 -15.16
CA SER A 187 -20.59 -15.40 -15.09
C SER A 187 -20.93 -15.95 -16.47
N GLY A 188 -19.98 -16.66 -17.09
CA GLY A 188 -20.20 -17.48 -18.29
C GLY A 188 -19.61 -16.91 -19.57
N SER A 189 -18.34 -17.22 -19.82
CA SER A 189 -17.86 -17.62 -21.15
C SER A 189 -16.47 -18.23 -21.02
N GLU A 190 -16.31 -19.45 -21.55
CA GLU A 190 -15.07 -20.20 -21.72
C GLU A 190 -13.97 -19.38 -22.43
N PRO A 191 -12.69 -19.75 -22.30
CA PRO A 191 -11.61 -19.03 -22.96
C PRO A 191 -11.67 -19.29 -24.47
N GLU A 192 -12.13 -18.30 -25.23
CA GLU A 192 -11.90 -18.26 -26.68
C GLU A 192 -10.44 -17.86 -26.94
N ASN A 193 -9.74 -18.81 -27.56
CA ASN A 193 -8.46 -18.66 -28.22
C ASN A 193 -8.52 -17.53 -29.26
N ASN A 194 -7.89 -16.38 -28.99
CA ASN A 194 -7.71 -15.34 -30.00
C ASN A 194 -6.24 -14.97 -30.15
N LYS A 195 -5.60 -15.65 -31.10
CA LYS A 195 -4.24 -15.39 -31.58
C LYS A 195 -4.32 -14.34 -32.68
N GLY A 196 -3.79 -13.12 -32.45
CA GLY A 196 -3.81 -12.06 -33.46
C GLY A 196 -3.07 -10.77 -33.11
N ASN A 197 -1.74 -10.83 -33.09
CA ASN A 197 -0.74 -9.83 -33.56
C ASN A 197 -1.04 -8.31 -33.42
N SER A 198 -0.26 -7.58 -32.61
CA SER A 198 0.72 -6.58 -33.12
C SER A 198 1.38 -5.70 -32.03
N THR A 199 2.72 -5.65 -32.12
CA THR A 199 3.68 -4.62 -31.62
C THR A 199 4.25 -4.83 -30.21
N ALA A 200 5.55 -5.11 -30.18
CA ALA A 200 6.36 -5.53 -29.05
C ALA A 200 6.46 -4.51 -27.91
N SER A 201 5.58 -4.67 -26.93
CA SER A 201 5.90 -4.63 -25.50
C SER A 201 5.58 -6.03 -24.98
N GLN A 202 6.47 -6.70 -24.25
CA GLN A 202 6.20 -8.05 -23.69
C GLN A 202 4.82 -8.07 -23.03
N GLN A 203 3.86 -8.73 -23.67
CA GLN A 203 2.47 -8.67 -23.25
C GLN A 203 2.25 -9.77 -22.23
N LEU A 204 2.25 -9.37 -20.97
CA LEU A 204 1.95 -10.26 -19.84
C LEU A 204 0.49 -10.74 -19.92
N ILE A 205 0.23 -11.94 -19.40
CA ILE A 205 -1.14 -12.41 -19.14
C ILE A 205 -1.81 -11.48 -18.13
N SER A 206 -3.15 -11.41 -18.13
CA SER A 206 -3.83 -10.61 -17.10
C SER A 206 -3.81 -11.32 -15.74
N LYS A 207 -3.92 -10.57 -14.64
CA LYS A 207 -4.13 -11.14 -13.30
C LYS A 207 -5.39 -12.02 -13.23
N ALA A 208 -6.43 -11.68 -13.98
CA ALA A 208 -7.65 -12.49 -14.10
C ALA A 208 -7.34 -13.86 -14.71
N ASP A 209 -6.54 -13.88 -15.79
CA ASP A 209 -6.10 -15.11 -16.43
C ASP A 209 -5.20 -15.92 -15.50
N ALA A 210 -4.30 -15.26 -14.75
CA ALA A 210 -3.43 -15.93 -13.77
C ALA A 210 -4.26 -16.60 -12.66
N ARG A 211 -5.23 -15.90 -12.08
CA ARG A 211 -6.19 -16.45 -11.11
C ARG A 211 -6.99 -17.61 -11.68
N SER A 212 -7.51 -17.46 -12.90
CA SER A 212 -8.29 -18.51 -13.56
C SER A 212 -7.44 -19.76 -13.79
N ARG A 213 -6.17 -19.60 -14.14
CA ARG A 213 -5.22 -20.71 -14.32
C ARG A 213 -4.89 -21.38 -12.99
N ALA A 214 -4.64 -20.61 -11.92
CA ALA A 214 -4.43 -21.16 -10.58
C ALA A 214 -5.64 -21.97 -10.10
N LEU A 215 -6.87 -21.45 -10.27
CA LEU A 215 -8.10 -22.18 -9.92
C LEU A 215 -8.30 -23.45 -10.75
N GLN A 216 -8.05 -23.38 -12.06
CA GLN A 216 -8.16 -24.52 -12.95
C GLN A 216 -7.17 -25.61 -12.58
N ASP A 217 -5.92 -25.24 -12.30
CA ASP A 217 -4.86 -26.17 -11.89
C ASP A 217 -5.16 -26.79 -10.51
N ALA A 218 -5.67 -26.00 -9.58
CA ALA A 218 -6.10 -26.47 -8.26
C ALA A 218 -7.37 -27.35 -8.29
N GLY A 219 -8.11 -27.37 -9.39
CA GLY A 219 -9.43 -28.00 -9.46
C GLY A 219 -10.48 -27.32 -8.58
N VAL A 220 -10.26 -26.05 -8.22
CA VAL A 220 -11.14 -25.27 -7.33
C VAL A 220 -12.06 -24.37 -8.14
N SER A 221 -13.35 -24.41 -7.86
CA SER A 221 -14.29 -23.49 -8.50
C SER A 221 -14.12 -22.05 -7.97
N ALA A 222 -14.24 -21.05 -8.84
CA ALA A 222 -14.12 -19.63 -8.45
C ALA A 222 -15.10 -19.21 -7.33
N LYS A 223 -16.22 -19.91 -7.14
CA LYS A 223 -17.19 -19.64 -6.07
C LYS A 223 -16.73 -20.12 -4.70
N ALA A 224 -15.85 -21.11 -4.66
CA ALA A 224 -15.32 -21.69 -3.43
C ALA A 224 -14.02 -21.02 -2.97
N ALA A 225 -13.42 -20.18 -3.83
CA ALA A 225 -12.16 -19.51 -3.59
C ALA A 225 -12.36 -18.06 -3.13
N THR A 226 -11.55 -17.66 -2.17
CA THR A 226 -11.36 -16.26 -1.77
C THR A 226 -9.89 -15.91 -1.98
N PHE A 227 -9.59 -15.11 -3.00
CA PHE A 227 -8.22 -14.65 -3.25
C PHE A 227 -7.76 -13.67 -2.16
N THR A 228 -6.64 -13.97 -1.54
CA THR A 228 -5.97 -13.15 -0.52
C THR A 228 -4.85 -12.33 -1.14
N LYS A 229 -4.21 -12.83 -2.22
CA LYS A 229 -3.14 -12.12 -2.92
C LYS A 229 -3.16 -12.36 -4.43
N THR A 230 -2.79 -11.34 -5.18
CA THR A 230 -2.57 -11.41 -6.63
C THR A 230 -1.63 -10.30 -7.05
N LYS A 231 -0.34 -10.61 -7.07
CA LYS A 231 0.73 -9.62 -7.22
C LYS A 231 1.59 -9.98 -8.43
N LEU A 232 1.96 -8.97 -9.21
CA LEU A 232 3.03 -9.12 -10.20
C LEU A 232 4.35 -8.87 -9.47
N ASP A 233 5.24 -9.86 -9.47
CA ASP A 233 6.56 -9.78 -8.86
C ASP A 233 7.68 -10.04 -9.89
N TYR A 234 8.92 -9.94 -9.44
CA TYR A 234 10.12 -10.12 -10.24
C TYR A 234 11.04 -11.14 -9.57
N GLU A 235 11.05 -12.35 -10.10
CA GLU A 235 11.89 -13.43 -9.61
C GLU A 235 12.97 -13.79 -10.62
N ASN A 236 14.23 -13.78 -10.17
CA ASN A 236 15.38 -14.16 -11.01
C ASN A 236 15.43 -13.44 -12.38
N GLY A 237 14.99 -12.18 -12.42
CA GLY A 237 14.97 -11.39 -13.66
C GLY A 237 13.77 -11.64 -14.58
N ARG A 238 12.75 -12.38 -14.11
CA ARG A 238 11.53 -12.71 -14.82
C ARG A 238 10.31 -12.21 -14.05
N GLN A 239 9.30 -11.73 -14.79
CA GLN A 239 8.03 -11.33 -14.21
C GLN A 239 7.17 -12.56 -13.90
N VAL A 240 6.64 -12.62 -12.69
CA VAL A 240 5.79 -13.72 -12.21
C VAL A 240 4.54 -13.18 -11.51
N TYR A 241 3.46 -13.95 -11.54
CA TYR A 241 2.27 -13.70 -10.74
C TYR A 241 2.28 -14.60 -9.52
N GLU A 242 2.32 -13.96 -8.35
CA GLU A 242 2.12 -14.61 -7.06
C GLU A 242 0.63 -14.53 -6.71
N ILE A 243 -0.01 -15.70 -6.60
CA ILE A 243 -1.44 -15.86 -6.35
C ILE A 243 -1.63 -16.67 -5.08
N GLU A 244 -2.30 -16.06 -4.09
CA GLU A 244 -2.73 -16.76 -2.87
C GLU A 244 -4.25 -16.75 -2.81
N PHE A 245 -4.85 -17.89 -2.49
CA PHE A 245 -6.29 -17.97 -2.23
C PHE A 245 -6.63 -19.07 -1.23
N VAL A 246 -7.74 -18.87 -0.53
CA VAL A 246 -8.26 -19.82 0.44
C VAL A 246 -9.59 -20.40 -0.01
N THR A 247 -9.83 -21.64 0.37
CA THR A 247 -11.15 -22.28 0.40
C THR A 247 -11.61 -22.43 1.85
N ALA A 248 -12.75 -23.10 2.07
CA ALA A 248 -13.22 -23.36 3.44
C ALA A 248 -12.24 -24.18 4.29
N THR A 249 -11.32 -24.94 3.68
CA THR A 249 -10.46 -25.91 4.39
C THR A 249 -9.00 -25.89 3.98
N MET A 250 -8.63 -25.16 2.93
CA MET A 250 -7.28 -25.17 2.37
C MET A 250 -6.85 -23.78 1.94
N GLU A 251 -5.57 -23.50 2.10
CA GLU A 251 -4.84 -22.39 1.50
C GLU A 251 -4.05 -22.89 0.30
N TYR A 252 -3.87 -22.02 -0.67
CA TYR A 252 -3.24 -22.31 -1.95
C TYR A 252 -2.35 -21.15 -2.36
N ASP A 253 -1.10 -21.47 -2.67
CA ASP A 253 -0.09 -20.51 -3.13
C ASP A 253 0.40 -20.97 -4.50
N TYR A 254 0.47 -20.03 -5.43
CA TYR A 254 0.85 -20.30 -6.81
C TYR A 254 1.81 -19.23 -7.33
N GLU A 255 2.86 -19.67 -8.02
CA GLU A 255 3.65 -18.84 -8.91
C GLU A 255 3.31 -19.18 -10.37
N LEU A 256 2.98 -18.17 -11.15
CA LEU A 256 2.81 -18.28 -12.60
C LEU A 256 3.77 -17.37 -13.34
N ASP A 257 4.41 -17.89 -14.39
CA ASP A 257 5.14 -17.06 -15.35
C ASP A 257 4.22 -15.98 -15.95
N ALA A 258 4.56 -14.70 -15.80
CA ALA A 258 3.65 -13.63 -16.18
C ALA A 258 3.50 -13.46 -17.70
N GLU A 259 4.43 -13.98 -18.51
CA GLU A 259 4.36 -13.87 -19.98
C GLU A 259 3.52 -15.00 -20.59
N SER A 260 3.70 -16.24 -20.10
CA SER A 260 3.07 -17.45 -20.65
C SER A 260 1.87 -17.94 -19.85
N GLY A 261 1.77 -17.56 -18.58
CA GLY A 261 0.81 -18.12 -17.63
C GLY A 261 1.08 -19.57 -17.27
N ALA A 262 2.31 -20.06 -17.45
CA ALA A 262 2.71 -21.39 -17.01
C ALA A 262 2.86 -21.40 -15.49
N VAL A 263 2.22 -22.36 -14.81
CA VAL A 263 2.39 -22.56 -13.37
C VAL A 263 3.79 -23.12 -13.12
N ARG A 264 4.59 -22.43 -12.31
CA ARG A 264 5.98 -22.78 -11.98
C ARG A 264 6.09 -23.46 -10.63
N GLU A 265 5.45 -22.86 -9.64
CA GLU A 265 5.34 -23.36 -8.28
C GLU A 265 3.87 -23.42 -7.89
N ARG A 266 3.53 -24.41 -7.06
CA ARG A 266 2.21 -24.53 -6.47
C ARG A 266 2.34 -25.27 -5.14
N LYS A 267 1.74 -24.69 -4.13
CA LYS A 267 1.64 -25.25 -2.80
C LYS A 267 0.19 -25.23 -2.36
N SER A 268 -0.20 -26.21 -1.56
CA SER A 268 -1.44 -26.10 -0.80
C SER A 268 -1.27 -26.68 0.59
N GLU A 269 -1.94 -26.08 1.54
CA GLU A 269 -1.91 -26.48 2.94
C GLU A 269 -3.32 -26.49 3.51
N ARG A 270 -3.59 -27.38 4.47
CA ARG A 270 -4.85 -27.38 5.20
C ARG A 270 -4.87 -26.23 6.20
N LEU A 271 -5.92 -25.41 6.14
CA LEU A 271 -6.13 -24.37 7.15
C LEU A 271 -6.31 -25.01 8.54
N GLU A 272 -5.60 -24.49 9.55
CA GLU A 272 -5.81 -24.85 10.94
C GLU A 272 -7.17 -24.34 11.45
N ILE A 273 -8.20 -25.17 11.31
CA ILE A 273 -9.52 -24.86 11.88
C ILE A 273 -9.49 -25.29 13.35
N GLN A 274 -9.33 -24.33 14.27
CA GLN A 274 -9.57 -24.55 15.70
C GLN A 274 -10.98 -25.15 15.86
N ASN A 275 -11.06 -26.38 16.38
CA ASN A 275 -12.25 -27.25 16.52
C ASN A 275 -12.42 -28.37 15.49
N GLN A 276 -11.40 -29.19 15.28
CA GLN A 276 -11.65 -30.62 15.13
C GLN A 276 -10.93 -31.38 16.24
N GLU A 277 -11.68 -31.77 17.28
CA GLU A 277 -11.36 -32.99 18.00
C GLU A 277 -11.36 -34.12 16.97
N GLN A 278 -10.19 -34.42 16.39
CA GLN A 278 -10.01 -35.62 15.60
C GLN A 278 -10.15 -36.78 16.57
N SER A 279 -11.36 -37.35 16.62
CA SER A 279 -11.59 -38.66 17.18
C SER A 279 -10.61 -39.62 16.52
N LYS A 280 -9.53 -39.97 17.23
CA LYS A 280 -8.49 -40.90 16.78
C LYS A 280 -9.20 -42.19 16.40
N PRO A 281 -9.35 -42.52 15.10
CA PRO A 281 -10.00 -43.76 14.75
C PRO A 281 -9.15 -44.89 15.33
N SER A 282 -9.79 -45.92 15.88
CA SER A 282 -9.12 -47.19 16.19
C SER A 282 -8.70 -47.95 14.92
N ALA A 283 -8.48 -47.25 13.81
CA ALA A 283 -8.14 -47.79 12.51
C ALA A 283 -6.61 -47.93 12.40
N SER A 284 -6.16 -49.01 11.76
CA SER A 284 -4.76 -49.16 11.37
C SER A 284 -4.38 -48.09 10.33
N TYR A 285 -3.09 -47.75 10.28
CA TYR A 285 -2.59 -46.85 9.24
C TYR A 285 -2.85 -47.41 7.84
N ILE A 286 -3.02 -46.52 6.85
CA ILE A 286 -3.26 -46.88 5.45
C ILE A 286 -2.08 -47.61 4.80
N GLY A 287 -0.88 -47.49 5.37
CA GLY A 287 0.36 -48.04 4.84
C GLY A 287 1.02 -47.17 3.78
N VAL A 288 2.35 -47.23 3.70
CA VAL A 288 3.18 -46.40 2.81
C VAL A 288 2.84 -46.58 1.32
N ASP A 289 2.49 -47.79 0.89
CA ASP A 289 2.15 -48.04 -0.52
C ASP A 289 0.83 -47.37 -0.92
N ARG A 290 -0.13 -47.30 0.02
CA ARG A 290 -1.38 -46.58 -0.21
C ARG A 290 -1.11 -45.07 -0.25
N ALA A 291 -0.26 -44.55 0.63
CA ALA A 291 0.16 -43.15 0.62
C ALA A 291 0.85 -42.76 -0.71
N LYS A 292 1.81 -43.58 -1.18
CA LYS A 292 2.43 -43.41 -2.50
C LYS A 292 1.41 -43.42 -3.63
N SER A 293 0.46 -44.35 -3.60
CA SER A 293 -0.61 -44.43 -4.59
C SER A 293 -1.51 -43.19 -4.57
N THR A 294 -1.81 -42.64 -3.40
CA THR A 294 -2.57 -41.39 -3.26
C THR A 294 -1.81 -40.22 -3.88
N ALA A 295 -0.53 -40.05 -3.53
CA ALA A 295 0.31 -38.99 -4.06
C ALA A 295 0.46 -39.05 -5.60
N LEU A 296 0.71 -40.24 -6.15
CA LEU A 296 0.78 -40.47 -7.59
C LEU A 296 -0.54 -40.21 -8.31
N SER A 297 -1.65 -40.66 -7.73
CA SER A 297 -2.98 -40.44 -8.28
C SER A 297 -3.33 -38.96 -8.31
N HIS A 298 -2.96 -38.22 -7.26
CA HIS A 298 -3.14 -36.77 -7.20
C HIS A 298 -2.27 -36.05 -8.25
N ALA A 299 -1.00 -36.43 -8.37
CA ALA A 299 -0.10 -35.88 -9.37
C ALA A 299 -0.45 -36.26 -10.82
N GLY A 300 -1.39 -37.19 -11.04
CA GLY A 300 -1.71 -37.74 -12.37
C GLY A 300 -0.56 -38.54 -12.98
N LEU A 301 0.26 -39.17 -12.15
CA LEU A 301 1.48 -39.89 -12.55
C LEU A 301 1.38 -41.39 -12.26
N GLN A 302 2.18 -42.16 -12.99
CA GLN A 302 2.30 -43.61 -12.78
C GLN A 302 3.59 -43.91 -12.01
N ALA A 303 3.56 -44.93 -11.16
CA ALA A 303 4.71 -45.31 -10.33
C ALA A 303 5.99 -45.58 -11.13
N GLY A 304 5.88 -46.13 -12.34
CA GLY A 304 7.02 -46.39 -13.22
C GLY A 304 7.60 -45.15 -13.92
N SER A 305 6.99 -43.97 -13.75
CA SER A 305 7.40 -42.71 -14.38
C SER A 305 8.10 -41.74 -13.43
N VAL A 306 8.30 -42.14 -12.18
CA VAL A 306 8.87 -41.29 -11.12
C VAL A 306 9.97 -42.02 -10.36
N THR A 307 10.78 -41.25 -9.64
CA THR A 307 11.74 -41.76 -8.66
C THR A 307 11.37 -41.23 -7.29
N PHE A 308 10.99 -42.12 -6.37
CA PHE A 308 10.73 -41.74 -4.97
C PHE A 308 12.05 -41.40 -4.25
N THR A 309 12.09 -40.23 -3.62
CA THR A 309 13.22 -39.74 -2.82
C THR A 309 12.95 -39.92 -1.32
N LYS A 310 11.67 -39.81 -0.89
CA LYS A 310 11.25 -40.04 0.49
C LYS A 310 9.90 -40.74 0.56
N ALA A 311 9.74 -41.61 1.55
CA ALA A 311 8.47 -42.24 1.90
C ALA A 311 8.52 -42.72 3.35
N LYS A 312 8.09 -41.86 4.29
CA LYS A 312 8.22 -42.11 5.74
C LYS A 312 6.92 -41.82 6.47
N LEU A 313 6.73 -42.50 7.61
CA LEU A 313 5.68 -42.16 8.57
C LEU A 313 6.31 -41.26 9.62
N GLU A 314 5.74 -40.07 9.81
CA GLU A 314 6.16 -39.09 10.79
C GLU A 314 5.02 -38.81 11.79
N ASN A 315 5.36 -38.33 12.98
CA ASN A 315 4.37 -37.80 13.92
C ASN A 315 4.65 -36.32 14.05
N ASP A 316 3.74 -35.53 13.52
CA ASP A 316 3.81 -34.08 13.51
C ASP A 316 2.69 -33.54 14.41
N ASP A 317 3.06 -32.86 15.50
CA ASP A 317 2.14 -32.28 16.51
C ASP A 317 0.99 -33.20 16.98
N GLY A 318 1.28 -34.49 17.10
CA GLY A 318 0.32 -35.51 17.56
C GLY A 318 -0.55 -36.12 16.45
N MET A 319 -0.34 -35.69 15.20
CA MET A 319 -0.92 -36.26 14.00
C MET A 319 0.09 -37.18 13.31
N SER A 320 -0.30 -38.44 13.08
CA SER A 320 0.53 -39.35 12.28
C SER A 320 0.30 -39.07 10.79
N VAL A 321 1.37 -38.78 10.05
CA VAL A 321 1.34 -38.42 8.63
C VAL A 321 2.35 -39.24 7.83
N TYR A 322 2.02 -39.56 6.58
CA TYR A 322 2.99 -40.06 5.61
C TYR A 322 3.54 -38.91 4.79
N GLU A 323 4.86 -38.74 4.83
CA GLU A 323 5.59 -37.81 4.00
C GLU A 323 6.15 -38.55 2.77
N ILE A 324 5.71 -38.14 1.59
CA ILE A 324 6.02 -38.77 0.31
C ILE A 324 6.66 -37.73 -0.60
N GLU A 325 7.93 -37.93 -0.96
CA GLU A 325 8.63 -37.12 -1.95
C GLU A 325 9.01 -37.98 -3.17
N PHE A 326 8.87 -37.42 -4.37
CA PHE A 326 9.34 -38.04 -5.59
C PHE A 326 9.64 -37.02 -6.68
N ARG A 327 10.46 -37.41 -7.66
CA ARG A 327 10.82 -36.59 -8.82
C ARG A 327 10.37 -37.20 -10.14
N LYS A 328 10.04 -36.33 -11.09
CA LYS A 328 9.85 -36.65 -12.52
C LYS A 328 10.56 -35.62 -13.38
N GLY A 329 11.70 -36.00 -13.96
CA GLY A 329 12.54 -35.05 -14.69
C GLY A 329 13.09 -33.99 -13.73
N SER A 330 12.89 -32.72 -14.07
CA SER A 330 13.26 -31.55 -13.24
C SER A 330 12.16 -31.11 -12.26
N THR A 331 11.06 -31.86 -12.14
CA THR A 331 9.97 -31.52 -11.23
C THR A 331 10.04 -32.37 -9.96
N GLU A 332 10.03 -31.72 -8.81
CA GLU A 332 9.90 -32.31 -7.49
C GLU A 332 8.44 -32.25 -7.02
N TYR A 333 8.05 -33.24 -6.24
CA TYR A 333 6.72 -33.38 -5.67
C TYR A 333 6.85 -33.81 -4.22
N GLU A 334 6.18 -33.10 -3.33
CA GLU A 334 6.15 -33.38 -1.90
C GLU A 334 4.71 -33.45 -1.41
N TYR A 335 4.43 -34.38 -0.50
CA TYR A 335 3.09 -34.64 0.01
C TYR A 335 3.12 -35.02 1.49
N SER A 336 2.26 -34.37 2.27
CA SER A 336 1.89 -34.76 3.63
C SER A 336 0.48 -35.37 3.63
N ILE A 337 0.37 -36.64 4.01
CA ILE A 337 -0.88 -37.43 3.91
C ILE A 337 -1.28 -37.96 5.29
N ASP A 338 -2.53 -37.75 5.70
CA ASP A 338 -3.09 -38.31 6.95
C ASP A 338 -2.92 -39.84 6.98
N ALA A 339 -2.19 -40.36 7.97
CA ALA A 339 -1.84 -41.78 8.02
C ALA A 339 -3.03 -42.72 8.25
N TYR A 340 -4.17 -42.20 8.74
CA TYR A 340 -5.38 -42.98 9.00
C TYR A 340 -6.39 -42.87 7.86
N LYS A 341 -6.57 -41.67 7.30
CA LYS A 341 -7.61 -41.38 6.31
C LYS A 341 -7.09 -41.44 4.88
N GLY A 342 -5.79 -41.24 4.67
CA GLY A 342 -5.20 -41.08 3.34
C GLY A 342 -5.58 -39.79 2.65
N THR A 343 -6.10 -38.81 3.38
CA THR A 343 -6.40 -37.47 2.88
C THR A 343 -5.11 -36.68 2.75
N ILE A 344 -4.92 -35.96 1.66
CA ILE A 344 -3.81 -35.02 1.48
C ILE A 344 -4.04 -33.82 2.42
N LEU A 345 -3.01 -33.46 3.16
CA LEU A 345 -3.00 -32.35 4.11
C LEU A 345 -2.23 -31.17 3.53
N GLU A 346 -1.08 -31.45 2.93
CA GLU A 346 -0.22 -30.50 2.26
C GLU A 346 0.36 -31.16 1.02
N TRP A 347 0.62 -30.37 0.00
CA TRP A 347 1.47 -30.79 -1.10
C TRP A 347 2.13 -29.59 -1.77
N ASP A 348 3.30 -29.87 -2.33
CA ASP A 348 4.11 -28.93 -3.08
C ASP A 348 4.54 -29.59 -4.40
N LYS A 349 4.62 -28.78 -5.45
CA LYS A 349 5.21 -29.15 -6.72
C LYS A 349 5.99 -27.97 -7.28
N GLU A 350 7.30 -28.13 -7.26
CA GLU A 350 8.27 -27.20 -7.80
C GLU A 350 8.92 -27.77 -9.07
N THR A 351 9.18 -26.93 -10.07
CA THR A 351 9.94 -27.32 -11.27
C THR A 351 11.24 -26.52 -11.34
N ASP A 352 12.37 -27.23 -11.26
CA ASP A 352 13.70 -26.65 -11.42
C ASP A 352 13.77 -25.98 -12.81
N HIS A 353 14.22 -24.73 -12.84
CA HIS A 353 14.40 -23.95 -14.06
C HIS A 353 15.85 -23.48 -14.18
N ASP A 354 16.56 -23.99 -15.18
CA ASP A 354 17.94 -23.61 -15.56
C ASP A 354 18.08 -22.16 -16.06
#